data_AF-A0A3E1K5I4-F1
#
_entry.id   AF-A0A3E1K5I4-F1
#
_cell.length_a   1.000
_cell.length_b   1.000
_cell.length_c   1.000
_cell.angle_alpha   90.00
_cell.angle_beta   90.00
_cell.angle_gamma   90.00
#
_symmetry.space_group_name_H-M   'P 1'
#
loop_
_entity.id
_entity.type
_entity.pdbx_description
1 polymer ?
#
loop_
_entity_poly.entity_id
_entity_poly.type
_entity_poly.pdbx_seq_one_letter_code
_entity_poly.pdbx_strand_id
1 'polypeptide(L)'
;MQLGLLSGCGRDSAPELATPPSDPGAREALRELAGRLNGIEFVGPVCATEIGEAEPLEALLQQLRDTPETTLEAALLTRIASDFANGERLDIAGWQLSRTECLLLAAGAHEQGMSEPRRTEQGELQFQQFAEIERWGPEETIEGRIFNPIGNGRGGFWIRVAEPVPGSTRLMLDGVLLATHFEPGVVTASLEPDYMDEVIAKPGMYPLLMVDTARNIAQRVGYLTVRPRPPAATLADGSQSAVFCQVERWGPDHANQGQAFNEQPDGGAAFWVRIGCAPRNARLRLNGRPLPTTVSTSLVTARVPHYAELEPGDYVLDIHDPDSGETLQVGTFRVN
;
A
#
# COMPACT_ATOMS: atom_id res chain seq x y z
N MET A 1 23.17 -2.88 14.34
CA MET A 1 22.86 -2.85 12.90
C MET A 1 24.06 -2.18 12.23
N GLN A 2 25.20 -2.87 12.29
CA GLN A 2 26.50 -2.37 11.86
C GLN A 2 26.67 -2.72 10.38
N LEU A 3 27.00 -1.74 9.54
CA LEU A 3 27.61 -1.90 8.20
C LEU A 3 26.87 -2.65 7.10
N GLY A 4 25.70 -3.25 7.36
CA GLY A 4 24.96 -3.99 6.31
C GLY A 4 24.63 -3.16 5.07
N LEU A 5 24.69 -1.83 5.15
CA LEU A 5 24.49 -0.90 4.05
C LEU A 5 25.76 -0.62 3.21
N LEU A 6 26.97 -0.76 3.79
CA LEU A 6 28.21 -0.36 3.10
C LEU A 6 28.85 -1.51 2.31
N SER A 7 28.71 -2.76 2.74
CA SER A 7 29.32 -3.91 2.05
C SER A 7 28.35 -4.66 1.12
N GLY A 8 27.03 -4.43 1.24
CA GLY A 8 26.05 -5.41 0.76
C GLY A 8 26.31 -6.80 1.38
N CYS A 9 25.48 -7.79 1.04
CA CYS A 9 25.72 -9.17 1.49
C CYS A 9 26.88 -9.87 0.74
N GLY A 10 27.57 -9.17 -0.17
CA GLY A 10 28.71 -9.68 -0.92
C GLY A 10 30.02 -9.21 -0.30
N ARG A 11 30.85 -10.15 0.20
CA ARG A 11 32.15 -9.86 0.82
C ARG A 11 33.27 -9.54 -0.19
N ASP A 12 32.94 -8.94 -1.33
CA ASP A 12 33.98 -8.46 -2.22
C ASP A 12 34.51 -7.16 -1.62
N SER A 13 35.67 -7.26 -0.96
CA SER A 13 36.37 -6.12 -0.39
C SER A 13 36.57 -5.07 -1.47
N ALA A 14 35.89 -3.92 -1.37
CA ALA A 14 36.06 -2.82 -2.29
C ALA A 14 37.50 -2.29 -2.13
N PRO A 15 38.42 -2.54 -3.09
CA PRO A 15 39.83 -2.20 -2.93
C PRO A 15 40.04 -0.68 -2.76
N GLU A 16 39.08 0.13 -3.21
CA GLU A 16 39.01 1.59 -3.07
C GLU A 16 39.01 2.05 -1.60
N LEU A 17 38.46 1.27 -0.65
CA LEU A 17 38.38 1.66 0.76
C LEU A 17 39.66 1.38 1.57
N ALA A 18 40.64 0.68 0.98
CA ALA A 18 41.95 0.49 1.57
C ALA A 18 42.84 1.75 1.52
N THR A 19 42.40 2.77 0.76
CA THR A 19 43.09 4.06 0.62
C THR A 19 43.11 4.82 1.95
N PRO A 20 44.24 5.42 2.38
CA PRO A 20 44.28 6.28 3.57
C PRO A 20 43.42 7.54 3.41
N PRO A 21 42.76 8.06 4.48
CA PRO A 21 41.95 9.28 4.39
C PRO A 21 42.72 10.55 3.92
N SER A 22 44.03 10.58 4.14
CA SER A 22 44.92 11.66 3.71
C SER A 22 45.37 11.55 2.25
N ASP A 23 45.10 10.43 1.59
CA ASP A 23 45.55 10.19 0.22
C ASP A 23 44.76 11.06 -0.79
N PRO A 24 45.39 11.57 -1.86
CA PRO A 24 44.70 12.32 -2.90
C PRO A 24 43.52 11.57 -3.55
N GLY A 25 43.56 10.23 -3.61
CA GLY A 25 42.50 9.39 -4.16
C GLY A 25 41.32 9.13 -3.22
N ALA A 26 41.42 9.54 -1.94
CA ALA A 26 40.40 9.25 -0.94
C ALA A 26 39.03 9.88 -1.27
N ARG A 27 39.02 11.08 -1.86
CA ARG A 27 37.78 11.75 -2.27
C ARG A 27 37.04 10.96 -3.35
N GLU A 28 37.76 10.44 -4.34
CA GLU A 28 37.16 9.65 -5.43
C GLU A 28 36.61 8.32 -4.90
N ALA A 29 37.38 7.63 -4.05
CA ALA A 29 36.94 6.39 -3.43
C ALA A 29 35.63 6.56 -2.61
N LEU A 30 35.50 7.67 -1.86
CA LEU A 30 34.27 7.99 -1.14
C LEU A 30 33.12 8.35 -2.09
N ARG A 31 33.38 9.05 -3.19
CA ARG A 31 32.36 9.33 -4.22
C ARG A 31 31.84 8.04 -4.83
N GLU A 32 32.72 7.13 -5.22
CA GLU A 32 32.36 5.82 -5.78
C GLU A 32 31.59 4.96 -4.78
N LEU A 33 31.98 4.98 -3.49
CA LEU A 33 31.21 4.36 -2.43
C LEU A 33 29.81 4.96 -2.32
N ALA A 34 29.71 6.29 -2.23
CA ALA A 34 28.45 7.01 -2.10
C ALA A 34 27.52 6.74 -3.28
N GLY A 35 28.04 6.66 -4.50
CA GLY A 35 27.25 6.36 -5.71
C GLY A 35 26.71 4.92 -5.78
N ARG A 36 27.23 4.00 -4.96
CA ARG A 36 26.80 2.58 -4.90
C ARG A 36 25.85 2.27 -3.75
N LEU A 37 25.58 3.23 -2.84
CA LEU A 37 24.66 2.96 -1.74
C LEU A 37 23.24 2.76 -2.27
N ASN A 38 22.56 1.76 -1.75
CA ASN A 38 21.15 1.53 -2.06
C ASN A 38 20.28 2.34 -1.11
N GLY A 39 19.17 2.87 -1.60
CA GLY A 39 18.20 3.63 -0.79
C GLY A 39 18.59 5.09 -0.52
N ILE A 40 19.63 5.61 -1.20
CA ILE A 40 20.02 7.02 -1.15
C ILE A 40 18.84 7.92 -1.52
N GLU A 41 18.04 7.51 -2.49
CA GLU A 41 16.89 8.26 -2.98
C GLU A 41 15.81 8.51 -1.91
N PHE A 42 15.82 7.75 -0.81
CA PHE A 42 14.91 7.93 0.31
C PHE A 42 15.52 8.76 1.43
N VAL A 43 16.78 8.50 1.77
CA VAL A 43 17.41 9.01 3.01
C VAL A 43 18.45 10.09 2.73
N GLY A 44 19.13 10.04 1.59
CA GLY A 44 20.19 10.98 1.21
C GLY A 44 19.72 12.43 1.12
N PRO A 45 18.61 12.74 0.40
CA PRO A 45 18.04 14.08 0.40
C PRO A 45 17.68 14.61 1.79
N VAL A 46 17.12 13.77 2.65
CA VAL A 46 16.77 14.12 4.04
C VAL A 46 18.02 14.42 4.84
N CYS A 47 19.04 13.55 4.77
CA CYS A 47 20.32 13.79 5.42
C CYS A 47 21.00 15.08 4.91
N ALA A 48 20.91 15.39 3.61
CA ALA A 48 21.47 16.62 3.04
C ALA A 48 20.79 17.87 3.64
N THR A 49 19.46 17.87 3.75
CA THR A 49 18.70 18.96 4.39
C THR A 49 19.04 19.08 5.88
N GLU A 50 18.95 17.99 6.63
CA GLU A 50 19.11 17.98 8.09
C GLU A 50 20.53 18.32 8.53
N ILE A 51 21.55 17.87 7.78
CA ILE A 51 22.95 18.20 8.07
C ILE A 51 23.25 19.65 7.67
N GLY A 52 22.69 20.14 6.56
CA GLY A 52 22.87 21.52 6.10
C GLY A 52 24.27 21.85 5.57
N GLU A 53 25.07 20.84 5.21
CA GLU A 53 26.43 21.03 4.68
C GLU A 53 26.39 21.22 3.16
N ALA A 54 27.06 22.26 2.67
CA ALA A 54 27.07 22.60 1.25
C ALA A 54 27.87 21.60 0.40
N GLU A 55 28.94 21.03 0.95
CA GLU A 55 29.72 19.94 0.33
C GLU A 55 29.84 18.75 1.30
N PRO A 56 28.81 17.89 1.39
CA PRO A 56 28.79 16.78 2.34
C PRO A 56 29.98 15.82 2.21
N LEU A 57 30.46 15.60 0.97
CA LEU A 57 31.61 14.73 0.70
C LEU A 57 32.92 15.29 1.25
N GLU A 58 33.14 16.61 1.13
CA GLU A 58 34.36 17.24 1.68
C GLU A 58 34.30 17.30 3.20
N ALA A 59 33.12 17.61 3.76
CA ALA A 59 32.90 17.57 5.21
C ALA A 59 33.17 16.17 5.79
N LEU A 60 32.69 15.11 5.10
CA LEU A 60 32.99 13.73 5.46
C LEU A 60 34.49 13.45 5.42
N LEU A 61 35.15 13.75 4.30
CA LEU A 61 36.58 13.48 4.12
C LEU A 61 37.43 14.19 5.18
N GLN A 62 37.08 15.41 5.55
CA GLN A 62 37.76 16.14 6.61
C GLN A 62 37.64 15.43 7.97
N GLN A 63 36.44 14.94 8.32
CA GLN A 63 36.24 14.17 9.56
C GLN A 63 37.04 12.86 9.58
N LEU A 64 37.17 12.20 8.42
CA LEU A 64 37.93 10.95 8.33
C LEU A 64 39.45 11.18 8.47
N ARG A 65 39.97 12.32 8.01
CA ARG A 65 41.39 12.70 8.19
C ARG A 65 41.78 12.96 9.64
N ASP A 66 40.81 13.29 10.49
CA ASP A 66 41.04 13.53 11.91
C ASP A 66 41.09 12.22 12.73
N THR A 67 40.85 11.07 12.08
CA THR A 67 40.99 9.75 12.71
C THR A 67 42.44 9.23 12.60
N PRO A 68 42.91 8.39 13.55
CA PRO A 68 44.24 7.78 13.47
C PRO A 68 44.32 6.60 12.48
N GLU A 69 43.24 6.32 11.75
CA GLU A 69 43.09 5.12 10.94
C GLU A 69 43.80 5.24 9.58
N THR A 70 44.37 4.14 9.12
CA THR A 70 45.18 4.12 7.88
C THR A 70 44.39 3.78 6.62
N THR A 71 43.08 3.52 6.74
CA THR A 71 42.19 3.16 5.63
C THR A 71 40.84 3.87 5.78
N LEU A 72 40.20 4.25 4.68
CA LEU A 72 38.86 4.85 4.68
C LEU A 72 37.81 3.98 5.39
N GLU A 73 37.84 2.67 5.20
CA GLU A 73 36.91 1.75 5.87
C GLU A 73 37.03 1.88 7.39
N ALA A 74 38.22 1.65 7.95
CA ALA A 74 38.45 1.76 9.39
C ALA A 74 38.13 3.16 9.94
N ALA A 75 38.45 4.21 9.18
CA ALA A 75 38.12 5.59 9.54
C ALA A 75 36.60 5.82 9.63
N LEU A 76 35.83 5.36 8.65
CA LEU A 76 34.36 5.42 8.64
C LEU A 76 33.78 4.69 9.85
N LEU A 77 34.26 3.47 10.14
CA LEU A 77 33.79 2.69 11.30
C LEU A 77 34.05 3.39 12.62
N THR A 78 35.25 3.90 12.79
CA THR A 78 35.67 4.60 14.00
C THR A 78 34.84 5.85 14.20
N ARG A 79 34.60 6.62 13.13
CA ARG A 79 33.81 7.85 13.19
C ARG A 79 32.33 7.56 13.46
N ILE A 80 31.71 6.59 12.77
CA ILE A 80 30.33 6.15 13.03
C ILE A 80 30.15 5.73 14.51
N ALA A 81 31.06 4.93 15.04
CA ALA A 81 31.01 4.52 16.45
C ALA A 81 31.13 5.71 17.40
N SER A 82 32.03 6.66 17.10
CA SER A 82 32.20 7.89 17.86
C SER A 82 30.95 8.77 17.84
N ASP A 83 30.32 8.94 16.67
CA ASP A 83 29.10 9.74 16.52
C ASP A 83 27.98 9.18 17.40
N PHE A 84 27.77 7.86 17.40
CA PHE A 84 26.79 7.22 18.30
C PHE A 84 27.13 7.40 19.77
N ALA A 85 28.40 7.26 20.16
CA ALA A 85 28.84 7.42 21.54
C ALA A 85 28.65 8.87 22.05
N ASN A 86 28.82 9.85 21.16
CA ASN A 86 28.67 11.28 21.47
C ASN A 86 27.23 11.80 21.29
N GLY A 87 26.31 10.96 20.81
CA GLY A 87 24.93 11.35 20.53
C GLY A 87 24.75 12.18 19.25
N GLU A 88 25.74 12.20 18.35
CA GLU A 88 25.69 12.86 17.04
C GLU A 88 24.92 12.00 16.04
N ARG A 89 23.61 11.90 16.25
CA ARG A 89 22.69 11.04 15.48
C ARG A 89 21.51 11.82 14.94
N LEU A 90 20.99 11.38 13.80
CA LEU A 90 19.78 11.87 13.16
C LEU A 90 18.68 10.81 13.27
N ASP A 91 17.46 11.24 13.59
CA ASP A 91 16.27 10.40 13.53
C ASP A 91 15.52 10.68 12.22
N ILE A 92 15.55 9.72 11.30
CA ILE A 92 14.84 9.81 10.03
C ILE A 92 13.79 8.69 10.01
N ALA A 93 12.54 9.08 10.26
CA ALA A 93 11.40 8.16 10.27
C ALA A 93 11.58 6.95 11.22
N GLY A 94 12.16 7.17 12.40
CA GLY A 94 12.43 6.13 13.40
C GLY A 94 13.75 5.38 13.19
N TRP A 95 14.48 5.68 12.11
CA TRP A 95 15.82 5.17 11.86
C TRP A 95 16.84 6.11 12.49
N GLN A 96 17.73 5.56 13.31
CA GLN A 96 18.80 6.30 13.96
C GLN A 96 20.08 6.13 13.14
N LEU A 97 20.52 7.21 12.49
CA LEU A 97 21.74 7.24 11.68
C LEU A 97 22.79 8.10 12.37
N SER A 98 24.06 7.72 12.31
CA SER A 98 25.15 8.61 12.70
C SER A 98 25.27 9.80 11.75
N ARG A 99 25.84 10.91 12.22
CA ARG A 99 26.16 12.07 11.36
C ARG A 99 27.03 11.66 10.17
N THR A 100 27.99 10.77 10.37
CA THR A 100 28.89 10.23 9.34
C THR A 100 28.14 9.44 8.27
N GLU A 101 27.22 8.54 8.68
CA GLU A 101 26.35 7.84 7.73
C GLU A 101 25.51 8.82 6.91
N CYS A 102 24.93 9.82 7.57
CA CYS A 102 24.13 10.82 6.88
C CYS A 102 24.96 11.71 5.95
N LEU A 103 26.20 12.06 6.28
CA LEU A 103 27.10 12.81 5.39
C LEU A 103 27.42 12.01 4.12
N LEU A 104 27.66 10.70 4.25
CA LEU A 104 27.91 9.83 3.11
C LEU A 104 26.66 9.68 2.23
N LEU A 105 25.48 9.51 2.83
CA LEU A 105 24.21 9.47 2.11
C LEU A 105 23.89 10.80 1.42
N ALA A 106 24.13 11.93 2.09
CA ALA A 106 23.97 13.27 1.54
C ALA A 106 24.93 13.53 0.38
N ALA A 107 26.18 13.05 0.47
CA ALA A 107 27.14 13.11 -0.63
C ALA A 107 26.64 12.32 -1.84
N GLY A 108 26.12 11.11 -1.62
CA GLY A 108 25.53 10.29 -2.68
C GLY A 108 24.33 10.98 -3.36
N ALA A 109 23.46 11.61 -2.57
CA ALA A 109 22.35 12.39 -3.09
C ALA A 109 22.82 13.59 -3.93
N HIS A 110 23.80 14.34 -3.42
CA HIS A 110 24.34 15.53 -4.10
C HIS A 110 25.00 15.18 -5.44
N GLU A 111 25.82 14.13 -5.48
CA GLU A 111 26.48 13.66 -6.72
C GLU A 111 25.46 13.17 -7.77
N GLN A 112 24.30 12.67 -7.33
CA GLN A 112 23.20 12.27 -8.21
C GLN A 112 22.23 13.42 -8.53
N GLY A 113 22.50 14.64 -8.07
CA GLY A 113 21.60 15.79 -8.25
C GLY A 113 20.27 15.65 -7.53
N MET A 114 20.18 14.79 -6.54
CA MET A 114 18.99 14.62 -5.71
C MET A 114 18.95 15.75 -4.68
N SER A 115 17.79 16.40 -4.58
CA SER A 115 17.51 17.36 -3.53
C SER A 115 16.21 16.97 -2.84
N GLU A 116 16.11 17.27 -1.55
CA GLU A 116 14.83 17.13 -0.89
C GLU A 116 13.89 18.15 -1.54
N PRO A 117 12.67 17.75 -1.92
CA PRO A 117 11.68 18.72 -2.34
C PRO A 117 11.48 19.67 -1.15
N ARG A 118 11.95 20.92 -1.26
CA ARG A 118 11.80 21.91 -0.20
C ARG A 118 10.32 21.95 0.18
N ARG A 119 10.01 21.48 1.38
CA ARG A 119 8.63 21.32 1.89
C ARG A 119 7.82 22.63 1.86
N THR A 120 8.50 23.77 1.71
CA THR A 120 7.94 25.12 1.72
C THR A 120 7.71 25.73 0.32
N GLU A 121 8.16 25.09 -0.76
CA GLU A 121 8.00 25.60 -2.14
C GLU A 121 7.39 24.54 -3.06
N GLN A 122 6.32 23.86 -2.61
CA GLN A 122 5.45 23.13 -3.55
C GLN A 122 4.73 24.17 -4.43
N GLY A 123 5.42 24.64 -5.46
CA GLY A 123 4.75 25.17 -6.64
C GLY A 123 3.75 24.13 -7.13
N GLU A 124 2.69 24.59 -7.80
CA GLU A 124 1.63 23.72 -8.31
C GLU A 124 2.22 22.50 -9.04
N LEU A 125 1.74 21.30 -8.67
CA LEU A 125 2.19 20.05 -9.27
C LEU A 125 2.02 20.12 -10.79
N GLN A 126 3.09 19.84 -11.53
CA GLN A 126 3.02 19.80 -12.98
C GLN A 126 2.48 18.44 -13.43
N PHE A 127 1.31 18.43 -14.06
CA PHE A 127 0.70 17.19 -14.52
C PHE A 127 1.38 16.68 -15.79
N GLN A 128 2.09 15.56 -15.68
CA GLN A 128 2.80 14.92 -16.78
C GLN A 128 2.70 13.39 -16.62
N GLN A 129 2.49 12.68 -17.72
CA GLN A 129 2.61 11.23 -17.75
C GLN A 129 4.10 10.85 -17.75
N PHE A 130 4.52 10.06 -16.75
CA PHE A 130 5.90 9.59 -16.61
C PHE A 130 6.01 8.07 -16.38
N ALA A 131 4.88 7.37 -16.33
CA ALA A 131 4.81 5.92 -16.24
C ALA A 131 3.62 5.39 -17.06
N GLU A 132 3.75 4.18 -17.60
CA GLU A 132 2.64 3.45 -18.18
C GLU A 132 1.96 2.59 -17.10
N ILE A 133 0.75 2.99 -16.71
CA ILE A 133 -0.06 2.27 -15.71
C ILE A 133 -0.88 1.20 -16.43
N GLU A 134 -0.58 -0.06 -16.15
CA GLU A 134 -1.31 -1.20 -16.75
C GLU A 134 -2.62 -1.46 -16.01
N ARG A 135 -2.60 -1.39 -14.67
CA ARG A 135 -3.75 -1.63 -13.80
C ARG A 135 -3.51 -1.07 -12.42
N TRP A 136 -4.57 -0.74 -11.69
CA TRP A 136 -4.46 -0.36 -10.29
C TRP A 136 -5.70 -0.79 -9.51
N GLY A 137 -5.63 -0.70 -8.18
CA GLY A 137 -6.79 -0.86 -7.33
C GLY A 137 -6.46 -0.68 -5.84
N PRO A 138 -7.50 -0.66 -4.99
CA PRO A 138 -8.92 -0.68 -5.33
C PRO A 138 -9.43 0.66 -5.87
N GLU A 139 -10.41 0.62 -6.77
CA GLU A 139 -11.03 1.82 -7.38
C GLU A 139 -12.26 2.31 -6.61
N GLU A 140 -12.86 1.46 -5.77
CA GLU A 140 -14.06 1.80 -5.01
C GLU A 140 -14.08 1.16 -3.61
N THR A 141 -14.83 1.78 -2.71
CA THR A 141 -15.24 1.24 -1.41
C THR A 141 -16.62 1.78 -1.02
N ILE A 142 -17.09 1.36 0.15
CA ILE A 142 -18.32 1.86 0.78
C ILE A 142 -17.93 2.61 2.05
N GLU A 143 -18.70 3.64 2.39
CA GLU A 143 -18.56 4.42 3.60
C GLU A 143 -18.42 3.54 4.85
N GLY A 144 -17.41 3.86 5.68
CA GLY A 144 -17.05 3.11 6.88
C GLY A 144 -16.37 1.76 6.63
N ARG A 145 -16.11 1.37 5.37
CA ARG A 145 -15.47 0.09 5.05
C ARG A 145 -14.03 0.27 4.56
N ILE A 146 -13.12 -0.41 5.25
CA ILE A 146 -11.71 -0.48 4.83
C ILE A 146 -11.58 -1.23 3.50
N PHE A 147 -10.95 -0.59 2.52
CA PHE A 147 -10.60 -1.19 1.23
C PHE A 147 -9.23 -1.85 1.30
N ASN A 148 -9.08 -3.00 0.61
CA ASN A 148 -7.84 -3.78 0.54
C ASN A 148 -7.07 -3.82 1.87
N PRO A 149 -7.65 -4.42 2.93
CA PRO A 149 -7.10 -4.34 4.27
C PRO A 149 -5.76 -5.07 4.36
N ILE A 150 -4.75 -4.39 4.90
CA ILE A 150 -3.38 -4.92 5.07
C ILE A 150 -3.00 -5.15 6.55
N GLY A 151 -4.00 -5.14 7.44
CA GLY A 151 -3.84 -5.29 8.90
C GLY A 151 -3.89 -3.96 9.66
N ASN A 152 -4.17 -4.03 10.97
CA ASN A 152 -4.18 -2.88 11.89
C ASN A 152 -5.06 -1.69 11.44
N GLY A 153 -6.19 -1.96 10.77
CA GLY A 153 -7.08 -0.91 10.28
C GLY A 153 -6.61 -0.19 9.01
N ARG A 154 -5.46 -0.55 8.45
CA ARG A 154 -4.89 0.11 7.26
C ARG A 154 -5.53 -0.44 5.99
N GLY A 155 -5.84 0.46 5.07
CA GLY A 155 -6.14 0.15 3.67
C GLY A 155 -4.91 0.35 2.79
N GLY A 156 -4.92 -0.23 1.59
CA GLY A 156 -3.80 -0.07 0.66
C GLY A 156 -4.20 -0.01 -0.80
N PHE A 157 -3.36 0.64 -1.60
CA PHE A 157 -3.40 0.62 -3.05
C PHE A 157 -2.29 -0.23 -3.62
N TRP A 158 -2.51 -0.77 -4.80
CA TRP A 158 -1.49 -1.34 -5.67
C TRP A 158 -1.66 -0.77 -7.08
N ILE A 159 -0.54 -0.52 -7.75
CA ILE A 159 -0.46 -0.02 -9.11
C ILE A 159 0.56 -0.87 -9.84
N ARG A 160 0.13 -1.52 -10.91
CA ARG A 160 0.99 -2.25 -11.82
C ARG A 160 1.46 -1.32 -12.94
N VAL A 161 2.77 -1.25 -13.14
CA VAL A 161 3.42 -0.38 -14.12
C VAL A 161 4.23 -1.21 -15.11
N ALA A 162 4.27 -0.79 -16.37
CA ALA A 162 4.98 -1.53 -17.43
C ALA A 162 6.50 -1.46 -17.23
N GLU A 163 7.01 -0.34 -16.73
CA GLU A 163 8.42 -0.07 -16.50
C GLU A 163 8.67 0.41 -15.05
N PRO A 164 9.87 0.17 -14.49
CA PRO A 164 10.24 0.72 -13.19
C PRO A 164 10.08 2.24 -13.14
N VAL A 165 9.43 2.73 -12.09
CA VAL A 165 9.28 4.18 -11.85
C VAL A 165 10.45 4.72 -11.03
N PRO A 166 10.75 6.03 -11.08
CA PRO A 166 11.80 6.63 -10.25
C PRO A 166 11.56 6.36 -8.76
N GLY A 167 12.62 6.10 -7.98
CA GLY A 167 12.52 5.84 -6.55
C GLY A 167 12.03 7.05 -5.71
N SER A 168 12.06 8.25 -6.29
CA SER A 168 11.42 9.46 -5.77
C SER A 168 9.88 9.47 -5.92
N THR A 169 9.30 8.47 -6.57
CA THR A 169 7.85 8.38 -6.76
C THR A 169 7.13 8.17 -5.43
N ARG A 170 5.97 8.78 -5.22
CA ARG A 170 5.09 8.54 -4.07
C ARG A 170 3.65 8.48 -4.56
N LEU A 171 2.81 7.69 -3.91
CA LEU A 171 1.36 7.79 -4.12
C LEU A 171 0.78 8.89 -3.25
N MET A 172 -0.19 9.60 -3.78
CA MET A 172 -0.88 10.69 -3.10
C MET A 172 -2.38 10.52 -3.28
N LEU A 173 -3.12 10.48 -2.18
CA LEU A 173 -4.59 10.46 -2.19
C LEU A 173 -5.09 11.78 -1.66
N ASP A 174 -5.85 12.52 -2.47
CA ASP A 174 -6.48 13.79 -2.09
C ASP A 174 -5.51 14.80 -1.45
N GLY A 175 -4.31 14.93 -2.03
CA GLY A 175 -3.27 15.84 -1.55
C GLY A 175 -2.40 15.30 -0.41
N VAL A 176 -2.70 14.12 0.14
CA VAL A 176 -1.91 13.50 1.22
C VAL A 176 -1.00 12.41 0.66
N LEU A 177 0.31 12.55 0.87
CA LEU A 177 1.31 11.54 0.49
C LEU A 177 1.13 10.28 1.35
N LEU A 178 1.21 9.13 0.68
CA LEU A 178 1.04 7.81 1.29
C LEU A 178 2.40 7.13 1.48
N ALA A 179 2.49 6.25 2.48
CA ALA A 179 3.64 5.38 2.66
C ALA A 179 3.72 4.40 1.47
N THR A 180 4.68 4.63 0.58
CA THR A 180 4.79 3.98 -0.73
C THR A 180 5.97 3.01 -0.74
N HIS A 181 5.74 1.78 -1.23
CA HIS A 181 6.75 0.72 -1.35
C HIS A 181 6.82 0.25 -2.81
N PHE A 182 8.01 -0.21 -3.20
CA PHE A 182 8.31 -0.60 -4.57
C PHE A 182 8.70 -2.07 -4.63
N GLU A 183 8.06 -2.79 -5.55
CA GLU A 183 8.47 -4.09 -6.03
C GLU A 183 8.63 -4.02 -7.55
N PRO A 184 9.39 -4.94 -8.18
CA PRO A 184 9.51 -4.96 -9.64
C PRO A 184 8.14 -5.00 -10.33
N GLY A 185 7.79 -3.92 -11.05
CA GLY A 185 6.53 -3.78 -11.79
C GLY A 185 5.30 -3.42 -10.93
N VAL A 186 5.44 -3.24 -9.61
CA VAL A 186 4.32 -2.92 -8.72
C VAL A 186 4.71 -1.82 -7.72
N VAL A 187 3.89 -0.77 -7.66
CA VAL A 187 3.94 0.26 -6.62
C VAL A 187 2.79 0.01 -5.67
N THR A 188 3.08 -0.15 -4.38
CA THR A 188 2.04 -0.26 -3.35
C THR A 188 2.08 0.93 -2.42
N ALA A 189 0.94 1.31 -1.87
CA ALA A 189 0.91 2.30 -0.80
C ALA A 189 -0.13 1.96 0.26
N SER A 190 0.11 2.40 1.48
CA SER A 190 -0.78 2.20 2.62
C SER A 190 -1.24 3.53 3.20
N LEU A 191 -2.50 3.57 3.64
CA LEU A 191 -3.04 4.67 4.43
C LEU A 191 -2.80 4.38 5.91
N GLU A 192 -2.42 5.40 6.67
CA GLU A 192 -2.45 5.32 8.14
C GLU A 192 -3.88 5.20 8.65
N PRO A 193 -4.12 4.53 9.79
CA PRO A 193 -5.47 4.27 10.29
C PRO A 193 -6.35 5.53 10.41
N ASP A 194 -5.81 6.61 10.99
CA ASP A 194 -6.57 7.85 11.18
C ASP A 194 -6.99 8.49 9.85
N TYR A 195 -6.10 8.47 8.85
CA TYR A 195 -6.42 8.99 7.52
C TYR A 195 -7.35 8.06 6.74
N MET A 196 -7.19 6.75 6.95
CA MET A 196 -8.08 5.74 6.39
C MET A 196 -9.52 5.96 6.88
N ASP A 197 -9.72 6.17 8.18
CA ASP A 197 -11.01 6.45 8.79
C ASP A 197 -11.61 7.76 8.26
N GLU A 198 -10.81 8.81 8.07
CA GLU A 198 -11.28 10.06 7.47
C GLU A 198 -11.80 9.85 6.04
N VAL A 199 -11.02 9.16 5.20
CA VAL A 199 -11.36 8.95 3.78
C VAL A 199 -12.67 8.15 3.66
N ILE A 200 -12.81 7.06 4.42
CA ILE A 200 -14.00 6.20 4.32
C ILE A 200 -15.21 6.77 5.06
N ALA A 201 -15.06 7.76 5.94
CA ALA A 201 -16.19 8.40 6.62
C ALA A 201 -16.99 9.34 5.72
N LYS A 202 -16.44 9.74 4.57
CA LYS A 202 -17.04 10.75 3.68
C LYS A 202 -17.23 10.14 2.28
N PRO A 203 -18.48 9.93 1.82
CA PRO A 203 -18.72 9.56 0.44
C PRO A 203 -18.18 10.62 -0.53
N GLY A 204 -17.53 10.18 -1.61
CA GLY A 204 -16.87 11.09 -2.55
C GLY A 204 -15.91 10.41 -3.50
N MET A 205 -15.34 11.20 -4.41
CA MET A 205 -14.26 10.77 -5.31
C MET A 205 -12.96 11.40 -4.84
N TYR A 206 -11.98 10.57 -4.50
CA TYR A 206 -10.68 10.98 -4.00
C TYR A 206 -9.63 10.76 -5.10
N PRO A 207 -8.97 11.82 -5.61
CA PRO A 207 -7.99 11.65 -6.67
C PRO A 207 -6.78 10.88 -6.13
N LEU A 208 -6.43 9.79 -6.82
CA LEU A 208 -5.19 9.06 -6.58
C LEU A 208 -4.17 9.49 -7.64
N LEU A 209 -3.05 10.03 -7.16
CA LEU A 209 -1.95 10.51 -7.98
C LEU A 209 -0.69 9.71 -7.69
N MET A 210 0.17 9.61 -8.70
CA MET A 210 1.55 9.18 -8.57
C MET A 210 2.42 10.41 -8.78
N VAL A 211 3.22 10.77 -7.79
CA VAL A 211 3.96 12.03 -7.72
C VAL A 211 5.45 11.70 -7.71
N ASP A 212 6.20 12.22 -8.68
CA ASP A 212 7.66 12.20 -8.62
C ASP A 212 8.12 13.45 -7.87
N THR A 213 8.51 13.27 -6.62
CA THR A 213 8.81 14.40 -5.73
C THR A 213 10.10 15.12 -6.12
N ALA A 214 11.04 14.45 -6.80
CA ALA A 214 12.29 15.07 -7.23
C ALA A 214 12.09 16.01 -8.42
N ARG A 215 11.14 15.69 -9.32
CA ARG A 215 10.83 16.50 -10.50
C ARG A 215 9.63 17.44 -10.31
N ASN A 216 8.94 17.36 -9.18
CA ASN A 216 7.68 18.05 -8.90
C ASN A 216 6.60 17.84 -9.99
N ILE A 217 6.55 16.62 -10.54
CA ILE A 217 5.54 16.23 -11.54
C ILE A 217 4.58 15.21 -10.94
N ALA A 218 3.34 15.22 -11.42
CA ALA A 218 2.29 14.29 -11.02
C ALA A 218 1.61 13.64 -12.21
N GLN A 219 1.33 12.35 -12.09
CA GLN A 219 0.50 11.59 -13.01
C GLN A 219 -0.77 11.16 -12.29
N ARG A 220 -1.93 11.39 -12.90
CA ARG A 220 -3.19 10.86 -12.37
C ARG A 220 -3.25 9.36 -12.59
N VAL A 221 -3.48 8.61 -11.51
CA VAL A 221 -3.74 7.17 -11.56
C VAL A 221 -5.23 6.94 -11.81
N GLY A 222 -6.07 7.60 -11.01
CA GLY A 222 -7.53 7.49 -11.10
C GLY A 222 -8.22 8.16 -9.93
N TYR A 223 -9.37 7.63 -9.52
CA TYR A 223 -10.13 8.09 -8.37
C TYR A 223 -10.58 6.93 -7.52
N LEU A 224 -10.28 6.96 -6.22
CA LEU A 224 -10.98 6.10 -5.27
C LEU A 224 -12.39 6.65 -5.09
N THR A 225 -13.40 5.84 -5.34
CA THR A 225 -14.81 6.20 -5.10
C THR A 225 -15.28 5.60 -3.77
N VAL A 226 -15.57 6.46 -2.80
CA VAL A 226 -16.26 6.05 -1.55
C VAL A 226 -17.75 6.24 -1.77
N ARG A 227 -18.48 5.13 -1.91
CA ARG A 227 -19.93 5.16 -2.07
C ARG A 227 -20.62 5.35 -0.70
N PRO A 228 -21.75 6.06 -0.63
CA PRO A 228 -22.56 6.09 0.59
C PRO A 228 -22.91 4.70 1.06
N ARG A 229 -22.92 4.48 2.37
CA ARG A 229 -23.40 3.21 2.94
C ARG A 229 -24.87 3.04 2.59
N PRO A 230 -25.28 1.92 1.96
CA PRO A 230 -26.69 1.71 1.69
C PRO A 230 -27.48 1.65 3.02
N PRO A 231 -28.78 1.99 2.99
CA PRO A 231 -29.62 1.93 4.19
C PRO A 231 -29.56 0.55 4.84
N ALA A 232 -29.69 0.52 6.16
CA ALA A 232 -29.85 -0.73 6.91
C ALA A 232 -31.06 -1.51 6.37
N ALA A 233 -30.94 -2.84 6.35
CA ALA A 233 -32.05 -3.69 5.94
C ALA A 233 -33.17 -3.65 6.99
N THR A 234 -34.42 -3.71 6.55
CA THR A 234 -35.54 -3.97 7.46
C THR A 234 -35.72 -5.48 7.60
N LEU A 235 -35.62 -6.01 8.82
CA LEU A 235 -35.82 -7.42 9.13
C LEU A 235 -37.31 -7.79 9.10
N ALA A 236 -37.62 -9.08 9.15
CA ALA A 236 -39.00 -9.59 9.06
C ALA A 236 -39.92 -9.11 10.19
N ASP A 237 -39.35 -8.74 11.34
CA ASP A 237 -40.06 -8.18 12.49
C ASP A 237 -40.24 -6.64 12.42
N GLY A 238 -39.75 -6.01 11.36
CA GLY A 238 -39.80 -4.57 11.14
C GLY A 238 -38.62 -3.78 11.76
N SER A 239 -37.72 -4.44 12.50
CA SER A 239 -36.52 -3.80 13.03
C SER A 239 -35.48 -3.51 11.95
N GLN A 240 -34.53 -2.61 12.23
CA GLN A 240 -33.40 -2.34 11.34
C GLN A 240 -32.23 -3.27 11.69
N SER A 241 -31.67 -3.92 10.68
CA SER A 241 -30.52 -4.80 10.81
C SER A 241 -29.28 -4.02 11.24
N ALA A 242 -28.52 -4.56 12.20
CA ALA A 242 -27.24 -3.98 12.60
C ALA A 242 -26.11 -4.36 11.62
N VAL A 243 -26.25 -5.50 10.92
CA VAL A 243 -25.17 -6.09 10.11
C VAL A 243 -25.43 -6.07 8.60
N PHE A 244 -26.69 -6.06 8.17
CA PHE A 244 -27.07 -6.09 6.76
C PHE A 244 -27.61 -4.76 6.25
N CYS A 245 -27.29 -4.50 4.99
CA CYS A 245 -27.87 -3.42 4.20
C CYS A 245 -29.05 -3.92 3.39
N GLN A 246 -29.88 -3.01 2.89
CA GLN A 246 -30.92 -3.37 1.92
C GLN A 246 -30.32 -4.13 0.72
N VAL A 247 -31.00 -5.21 0.31
CA VAL A 247 -30.66 -5.95 -0.90
C VAL A 247 -30.98 -5.07 -2.11
N GLU A 248 -29.97 -4.79 -2.93
CA GLU A 248 -30.15 -4.01 -4.16
C GLU A 248 -30.82 -4.86 -5.25
N ARG A 249 -30.34 -6.10 -5.41
CA ARG A 249 -30.84 -7.05 -6.42
C ARG A 249 -30.37 -8.45 -6.09
N TRP A 250 -31.08 -9.46 -6.54
CA TRP A 250 -30.64 -10.84 -6.45
C TRP A 250 -31.14 -11.66 -7.64
N GLY A 251 -30.62 -12.87 -7.79
CA GLY A 251 -31.14 -13.84 -8.73
C GLY A 251 -30.35 -15.15 -8.75
N PRO A 252 -30.82 -16.13 -9.54
CA PRO A 252 -32.13 -16.14 -10.21
C PRO A 252 -33.29 -16.34 -9.21
N ASP A 253 -34.51 -15.96 -9.60
CA ASP A 253 -35.72 -16.08 -8.77
C ASP A 253 -36.63 -17.26 -9.18
N HIS A 254 -36.29 -17.98 -10.25
CA HIS A 254 -36.97 -19.20 -10.67
C HIS A 254 -36.06 -20.15 -11.46
N ALA A 255 -36.47 -21.42 -11.56
CA ALA A 255 -35.90 -22.44 -12.45
C ALA A 255 -36.95 -23.52 -12.77
N ASN A 256 -36.66 -24.38 -13.75
CA ASN A 256 -37.45 -25.61 -13.96
C ASN A 256 -36.82 -26.76 -13.17
N GLN A 257 -37.63 -27.72 -12.73
CA GLN A 257 -37.15 -28.91 -12.03
C GLN A 257 -36.03 -29.61 -12.82
N GLY A 258 -34.95 -29.96 -12.10
CA GLY A 258 -33.79 -30.65 -12.68
C GLY A 258 -32.87 -29.79 -13.55
N GLN A 259 -33.23 -28.53 -13.85
CA GLN A 259 -32.38 -27.63 -14.65
C GLN A 259 -31.50 -26.75 -13.75
N ALA A 260 -30.22 -26.65 -14.09
CA ALA A 260 -29.32 -25.72 -13.44
C ALA A 260 -29.74 -24.28 -13.75
N PHE A 261 -29.65 -23.41 -12.75
CA PHE A 261 -29.91 -21.99 -12.89
C PHE A 261 -28.64 -21.20 -12.61
N ASN A 262 -28.38 -20.18 -13.43
CA ASN A 262 -27.08 -19.47 -13.41
C ASN A 262 -25.92 -20.49 -13.42
N GLU A 263 -25.92 -21.35 -14.45
CA GLU A 263 -25.03 -22.50 -14.58
C GLU A 263 -23.56 -22.08 -14.44
N GLN A 264 -22.85 -22.79 -13.56
CA GLN A 264 -21.43 -22.58 -13.30
C GLN A 264 -20.58 -23.46 -14.24
N PRO A 265 -19.28 -23.19 -14.42
CA PRO A 265 -18.42 -23.98 -15.32
C PRO A 265 -18.35 -25.49 -14.99
N ASP A 266 -18.71 -25.90 -13.78
CA ASP A 266 -18.81 -27.30 -13.34
C ASP A 266 -20.21 -27.91 -13.52
N GLY A 267 -21.14 -27.20 -14.16
CA GLY A 267 -22.54 -27.59 -14.35
C GLY A 267 -23.43 -27.33 -13.13
N GLY A 268 -22.90 -26.82 -12.02
CA GLY A 268 -23.69 -26.49 -10.83
C GLY A 268 -24.59 -25.27 -11.01
N ALA A 269 -25.55 -25.10 -10.10
CA ALA A 269 -26.39 -23.89 -10.02
C ALA A 269 -25.90 -22.92 -8.94
N ALA A 270 -26.19 -21.63 -9.08
CA ALA A 270 -25.77 -20.62 -8.10
C ALA A 270 -26.72 -19.43 -7.95
N PHE A 271 -26.87 -18.95 -6.72
CA PHE A 271 -27.48 -17.65 -6.43
C PHE A 271 -26.44 -16.54 -6.35
N TRP A 272 -26.85 -15.32 -6.66
CA TRP A 272 -26.12 -14.10 -6.38
C TRP A 272 -27.04 -13.06 -5.75
N VAL A 273 -26.52 -12.29 -4.79
CA VAL A 273 -27.21 -11.22 -4.08
C VAL A 273 -26.28 -10.01 -4.04
N ARG A 274 -26.71 -8.91 -4.67
CA ARG A 274 -26.07 -7.60 -4.59
C ARG A 274 -26.52 -6.91 -3.32
N ILE A 275 -25.59 -6.72 -2.40
CA ILE A 275 -25.82 -6.11 -1.09
C ILE A 275 -24.54 -5.37 -0.68
N GLY A 276 -24.65 -4.10 -0.30
CA GLY A 276 -23.47 -3.27 -0.01
C GLY A 276 -22.84 -3.55 1.35
N CYS A 277 -23.59 -4.11 2.30
CA CYS A 277 -23.00 -4.59 3.55
C CYS A 277 -23.57 -5.95 3.94
N ALA A 278 -22.66 -6.92 4.02
CA ALA A 278 -22.87 -8.24 4.57
C ALA A 278 -21.57 -8.66 5.30
N PRO A 279 -21.66 -9.24 6.50
CA PRO A 279 -20.51 -9.81 7.20
C PRO A 279 -19.79 -10.87 6.36
N ARG A 280 -18.46 -10.97 6.49
CA ARG A 280 -17.64 -11.92 5.68
C ARG A 280 -18.02 -13.39 5.93
N ASN A 281 -18.54 -13.68 7.11
CA ASN A 281 -19.01 -14.99 7.55
C ASN A 281 -20.50 -15.22 7.30
N ALA A 282 -21.21 -14.28 6.68
CA ALA A 282 -22.60 -14.48 6.31
C ALA A 282 -22.77 -15.70 5.38
N ARG A 283 -23.94 -16.34 5.44
CA ARG A 283 -24.30 -17.55 4.70
C ARG A 283 -25.66 -17.36 4.05
N LEU A 284 -25.75 -17.65 2.76
CA LEU A 284 -27.04 -17.83 2.12
C LEU A 284 -27.65 -19.16 2.59
N ARG A 285 -28.96 -19.17 2.80
CA ARG A 285 -29.74 -20.37 3.11
C ARG A 285 -30.93 -20.48 2.18
N LEU A 286 -31.26 -21.72 1.79
CA LEU A 286 -32.46 -22.05 1.01
C LEU A 286 -33.37 -22.90 1.89
N ASN A 287 -34.55 -22.38 2.24
CA ASN A 287 -35.46 -22.95 3.26
C ASN A 287 -34.72 -23.31 4.55
N GLY A 288 -33.85 -22.41 5.03
CA GLY A 288 -33.07 -22.59 6.25
C GLY A 288 -31.85 -23.53 6.12
N ARG A 289 -31.66 -24.22 4.98
CA ARG A 289 -30.46 -25.04 4.74
C ARG A 289 -29.29 -24.17 4.26
N PRO A 290 -28.14 -24.14 4.95
CA PRO A 290 -27.00 -23.33 4.54
C PRO A 290 -26.40 -23.80 3.23
N LEU A 291 -26.01 -22.83 2.40
CA LEU A 291 -25.34 -23.04 1.12
C LEU A 291 -23.85 -22.66 1.19
N PRO A 292 -22.96 -23.32 0.42
CA PRO A 292 -21.59 -22.85 0.24
C PRO A 292 -21.57 -21.43 -0.30
N THR A 293 -21.22 -20.46 0.55
CA THR A 293 -21.38 -19.03 0.30
C THR A 293 -20.02 -18.32 0.24
N THR A 294 -19.86 -17.42 -0.73
CA THR A 294 -18.74 -16.49 -0.85
C THR A 294 -19.25 -15.06 -0.71
N VAL A 295 -18.68 -14.30 0.23
CA VAL A 295 -19.02 -12.89 0.45
C VAL A 295 -17.87 -12.00 -0.05
N SER A 296 -18.19 -11.06 -0.93
CA SER A 296 -17.27 -10.03 -1.43
C SER A 296 -17.78 -8.63 -1.07
N THR A 297 -17.21 -7.55 -1.65
CA THR A 297 -17.55 -6.17 -1.24
C THR A 297 -19.01 -5.81 -1.47
N SER A 298 -19.58 -6.22 -2.59
CA SER A 298 -20.94 -5.83 -3.00
C SER A 298 -21.77 -7.01 -3.52
N LEU A 299 -21.27 -8.23 -3.34
CA LEU A 299 -21.85 -9.44 -3.90
C LEU A 299 -21.67 -10.61 -2.93
N VAL A 300 -22.78 -11.26 -2.61
CA VAL A 300 -22.82 -12.55 -1.93
C VAL A 300 -23.26 -13.59 -2.97
N THR A 301 -22.47 -14.62 -3.18
CA THR A 301 -22.83 -15.73 -4.07
C THR A 301 -22.92 -17.02 -3.28
N ALA A 302 -23.79 -17.94 -3.71
CA ALA A 302 -23.82 -19.27 -3.13
C ALA A 302 -24.10 -20.35 -4.16
N ARG A 303 -23.38 -21.46 -4.04
CA ARG A 303 -23.58 -22.65 -4.87
C ARG A 303 -24.73 -23.50 -4.35
N VAL A 304 -25.46 -24.15 -5.24
CA VAL A 304 -26.57 -25.04 -4.91
C VAL A 304 -26.26 -26.43 -5.46
N PRO A 305 -25.47 -27.25 -4.73
CA PRO A 305 -25.01 -28.54 -5.24
C PRO A 305 -26.15 -29.55 -5.47
N HIS A 306 -27.26 -29.41 -4.74
CA HIS A 306 -28.42 -30.31 -4.82
C HIS A 306 -29.56 -29.74 -5.67
N TYR A 307 -29.27 -28.87 -6.65
CA TYR A 307 -30.32 -28.21 -7.44
C TYR A 307 -31.23 -29.22 -8.18
N ALA A 308 -30.67 -30.37 -8.59
CA ALA A 308 -31.41 -31.43 -9.28
C ALA A 308 -32.41 -32.17 -8.37
N GLU A 309 -32.24 -32.09 -7.05
CA GLU A 309 -33.12 -32.69 -6.05
C GLU A 309 -34.26 -31.74 -5.61
N LEU A 310 -34.30 -30.51 -6.14
CA LEU A 310 -35.35 -29.56 -5.81
C LEU A 310 -36.66 -29.97 -6.50
N GLU A 311 -37.69 -30.21 -5.69
CA GLU A 311 -39.06 -30.46 -6.16
C GLU A 311 -39.75 -29.14 -6.55
N PRO A 312 -40.78 -29.17 -7.41
CA PRO A 312 -41.57 -28.00 -7.72
C PRO A 312 -42.15 -27.34 -6.46
N GLY A 313 -42.01 -26.03 -6.34
CA GLY A 313 -42.42 -25.29 -5.15
C GLY A 313 -41.69 -23.97 -4.93
N ASP A 314 -42.08 -23.27 -3.87
CA ASP A 314 -41.50 -21.99 -3.46
C ASP A 314 -40.50 -22.22 -2.31
N TYR A 315 -39.29 -21.67 -2.45
CA TYR A 315 -38.19 -21.79 -1.51
C TYR A 315 -37.77 -20.41 -1.03
N VAL A 316 -37.77 -20.17 0.28
CA VAL A 316 -37.28 -18.93 0.87
C VAL A 316 -35.76 -18.88 0.76
N LEU A 317 -35.25 -17.80 0.18
CA LEU A 317 -33.83 -17.47 0.17
C LEU A 317 -33.57 -16.38 1.20
N ASP A 318 -32.64 -16.64 2.12
CA ASP A 318 -32.24 -15.68 3.17
C ASP A 318 -30.72 -15.64 3.35
N ILE A 319 -30.22 -14.53 3.88
CA ILE A 319 -28.83 -14.37 4.33
C ILE A 319 -28.82 -14.38 5.85
N HIS A 320 -27.98 -15.23 6.43
CA HIS A 320 -27.80 -15.37 7.86
C HIS A 320 -26.39 -14.98 8.27
N ASP A 321 -26.27 -14.15 9.31
CA ASP A 321 -25.00 -13.86 9.95
C ASP A 321 -24.89 -14.70 11.24
N PRO A 322 -23.95 -15.67 11.33
CA PRO A 322 -23.86 -16.54 12.47
C PRO A 322 -23.39 -15.84 13.75
N ASP A 323 -22.71 -14.70 13.66
CA ASP A 323 -22.18 -14.00 14.84
C ASP A 323 -23.27 -13.18 15.55
N SER A 324 -24.06 -12.40 14.80
CA SER A 324 -25.18 -11.63 15.37
C SER A 324 -26.45 -12.45 15.54
N GLY A 325 -26.59 -13.55 14.79
CA GLY A 325 -27.83 -14.32 14.71
C GLY A 325 -28.88 -13.72 13.77
N GLU A 326 -28.63 -12.53 13.20
CA GLU A 326 -29.59 -11.87 12.31
C GLU A 326 -29.84 -12.69 11.02
N THR A 327 -31.06 -12.59 10.50
CA THR A 327 -31.48 -13.21 9.25
C THR A 327 -32.21 -12.18 8.40
N LEU A 328 -31.69 -11.91 7.21
CA LEU A 328 -32.32 -11.06 6.21
C LEU A 328 -32.94 -11.92 5.11
N GLN A 329 -34.27 -11.88 4.97
CA GLN A 329 -34.94 -12.51 3.83
C GLN A 329 -34.58 -11.77 2.54
N VAL A 330 -34.04 -12.51 1.56
CA VAL A 330 -33.66 -11.98 0.25
C VAL A 330 -34.84 -12.03 -0.71
N GLY A 331 -35.56 -13.15 -0.73
CA GLY A 331 -36.73 -13.36 -1.58
C GLY A 331 -37.23 -14.79 -1.58
N THR A 332 -38.01 -15.12 -2.60
CA THR A 332 -38.57 -16.46 -2.82
C THR A 332 -38.15 -16.97 -4.19
N PHE A 333 -37.49 -18.11 -4.22
CA PHE A 333 -37.08 -18.82 -5.43
C PHE A 333 -38.11 -19.88 -5.80
N ARG A 334 -38.57 -19.89 -7.06
CA ARG A 334 -39.60 -20.83 -7.54
C ARG A 334 -39.04 -21.92 -8.44
N VAL A 335 -39.36 -23.17 -8.14
CA VAL A 335 -39.12 -24.30 -9.04
C VAL A 335 -40.44 -24.67 -9.72
N ASN A 336 -40.45 -24.63 -11.06
CA ASN A 336 -41.58 -25.04 -11.90
C ASN A 336 -41.49 -26.51 -12.29
#